data_AF-A0A8S1XAJ4-F1
#
_entry.id   AF-A0A8S1XAJ4-F1
#
_cell.length_a   1.000
_cell.length_b   1.000
_cell.length_c   1.000
_cell.angle_alpha   90.00
_cell.angle_beta   90.00
_cell.angle_gamma   90.00
#
_symmetry.space_group_name_H-M   'P 1'
#
loop_
_entity.id
_entity.type
_entity.pdbx_description
1 polymer ?
#
loop_
_entity_poly.entity_id
_entity_poly.type
_entity_poly.pdbx_seq_one_letter_code
_entity_poly.pdbx_strand_id
1 'polypeptide(L)'
;MAYSISKDAQQLLCEIINQISLTERRAEQIRIQLCRKTSFNPYACFKRLDSMNTNQIKPEQVVQLLKENDFFVQELNTLFDKTFLKEFLNYQDFLNIILPKTDGELREITAMKQPTKAALEKSIDYTLAQLFNLEYNEAINLERLKSRLSNYYNADQMFQSMDSLNNNILNFKDFDRFFRRNGLLLYEEELIAFFYRIDKQRTGQITLNDFRRMLEPLQKVEQQPNSNNPVSTPKQTIISQPKSSNIFIDELGSSNKAGQIVQSRNLSASNKKKFQSNRRASSITESLQTTKLTENFLNDEQRFIDLGLEVLKLEMYLEEIKLKLQQQKDFNSMDFFHFMDLKNKGKVNQHEFAYFLEQLLLKNLDVIELFNFLDKDQDGFIRYSDISEFISPSNMSSTYICKKPAKNSLLSYSLSQLFSKTTIGFIQLLFNQWNENEIIIRLKKKQFLNEQNLLSIFNKLDPFKKGTFNRQDLQRFFELYNVKDDIKLLYKRLGKLNKEINYKEFELFFIN
;
A
#
# COMPACT_ATOMS: atom_id res chain seq x y z
N MET A 1 -37.47 -3.90 2.52
CA MET A 1 -36.67 -5.15 2.62
C MET A 1 -35.23 -4.76 2.39
N ALA A 2 -34.28 -5.17 3.24
CA ALA A 2 -32.87 -4.87 3.00
C ALA A 2 -32.36 -5.69 1.80
N TYR A 3 -31.64 -5.05 0.88
CA TYR A 3 -31.08 -5.74 -0.29
C TYR A 3 -29.90 -6.60 0.17
N SER A 4 -29.97 -7.92 -0.05
CA SER A 4 -28.91 -8.85 0.36
C SER A 4 -28.04 -9.22 -0.83
N ILE A 5 -26.83 -8.66 -0.88
CA ILE A 5 -25.78 -9.08 -1.83
C ILE A 5 -25.06 -10.35 -1.31
N SER A 6 -24.49 -11.15 -2.21
CA SER A 6 -23.82 -12.42 -1.85
C SER A 6 -22.65 -12.20 -0.88
N LYS A 7 -22.30 -13.24 -0.10
CA LYS A 7 -21.19 -13.15 0.87
C LYS A 7 -19.87 -12.80 0.18
N ASP A 8 -19.61 -13.38 -0.99
CA ASP A 8 -18.40 -13.11 -1.78
C ASP A 8 -18.34 -11.65 -2.25
N ALA A 9 -19.48 -11.07 -2.64
CA ALA A 9 -19.57 -9.65 -2.98
C ALA A 9 -19.40 -8.73 -1.76
N GLN A 10 -19.88 -9.14 -0.57
CA GLN A 10 -19.60 -8.41 0.67
C GLN A 10 -18.11 -8.45 1.02
N GLN A 11 -17.45 -9.61 0.87
CA GLN A 11 -16.01 -9.75 1.09
C GLN A 11 -15.19 -8.90 0.09
N LEU A 12 -15.56 -8.92 -1.20
CA LEU A 12 -14.91 -8.09 -2.22
C LEU A 12 -15.13 -6.58 -2.00
N LEU A 13 -16.30 -6.19 -1.47
CA LEU A 13 -16.56 -4.80 -1.06
C LEU A 13 -15.70 -4.40 0.16
N CYS A 14 -15.56 -5.27 1.18
CA CYS A 14 -14.64 -5.06 2.28
C CYS A 14 -13.18 -4.95 1.80
N GLU A 15 -12.77 -5.79 0.84
CA GLU A 15 -11.44 -5.75 0.21
C GLU A 15 -11.18 -4.38 -0.44
N ILE A 16 -12.12 -3.88 -1.26
CA ILE A 16 -12.02 -2.56 -1.91
C ILE A 16 -11.90 -1.43 -0.86
N ILE A 17 -12.76 -1.43 0.16
CA ILE A 17 -12.73 -0.41 1.22
C ILE A 17 -11.38 -0.44 1.97
N ASN A 18 -10.87 -1.64 2.27
CA ASN A 18 -9.56 -1.81 2.91
C ASN A 18 -8.40 -1.32 2.02
N GLN A 19 -8.40 -1.66 0.72
CA GLN A 19 -7.37 -1.17 -0.21
C GLN A 19 -7.39 0.37 -0.32
N ILE A 20 -8.57 1.01 -0.34
CA ILE A 20 -8.69 2.48 -0.31
C ILE A 20 -8.12 3.04 1.00
N SER A 21 -8.43 2.41 2.14
CA SER A 21 -7.91 2.78 3.47
C SER A 21 -6.38 2.75 3.53
N LEU A 22 -5.80 1.64 3.10
CA LEU A 22 -4.34 1.41 3.11
C LEU A 22 -3.62 2.33 2.12
N THR A 23 -4.19 2.54 0.93
CA THR A 23 -3.67 3.48 -0.08
C THR A 23 -3.57 4.89 0.50
N GLU A 24 -4.64 5.36 1.15
CA GLU A 24 -4.66 6.72 1.71
C GLU A 24 -3.69 6.88 2.89
N ARG A 25 -3.55 5.87 3.76
CA ARG A 25 -2.54 5.88 4.84
C ARG A 25 -1.11 5.98 4.29
N ARG A 26 -0.77 5.20 3.25
CA ARG A 26 0.55 5.26 2.60
C ARG A 26 0.78 6.59 1.89
N ALA A 27 -0.22 7.08 1.16
CA ALA A 27 -0.15 8.38 0.48
C ALA A 27 0.09 9.50 1.51
N GLU A 28 -0.64 9.51 2.63
CA GLU A 28 -0.48 10.49 3.69
C GLU A 28 0.92 10.48 4.33
N GLN A 29 1.51 9.29 4.56
CA GLN A 29 2.90 9.18 5.02
C GLN A 29 3.89 9.83 4.05
N ILE A 30 3.70 9.62 2.74
CA ILE A 30 4.54 10.24 1.69
C ILE A 30 4.31 11.76 1.64
N ARG A 31 3.07 12.26 1.77
CA ARG A 31 2.75 13.70 1.84
C ARG A 31 3.43 14.37 3.04
N ILE A 32 3.40 13.74 4.21
CA ILE A 32 4.08 14.23 5.42
C ILE A 32 5.60 14.23 5.22
N GLN A 33 6.18 13.15 4.68
CA GLN A 33 7.62 13.08 4.37
C GLN A 33 8.05 14.17 3.37
N LEU A 34 7.24 14.41 2.34
CA LEU A 34 7.46 15.43 1.32
C LEU A 34 7.43 16.83 1.94
N CYS A 35 6.40 17.15 2.73
CA CYS A 35 6.22 18.47 3.32
C CYS A 35 7.22 18.79 4.44
N ARG A 36 7.73 17.78 5.15
CA ARG A 36 8.81 17.94 6.15
C ARG A 36 10.18 18.27 5.55
N LYS A 37 10.39 18.10 4.24
CA LYS A 37 11.63 18.56 3.58
C LYS A 37 11.67 20.10 3.60
N THR A 38 12.73 20.68 4.15
CA THR A 38 12.88 22.13 4.31
C THR A 38 12.79 22.86 2.96
N SER A 39 13.51 22.33 1.96
CA SER A 39 13.57 22.78 0.56
C SER A 39 12.33 22.48 -0.29
N PHE A 40 11.35 21.72 0.22
CA PHE A 40 10.13 21.45 -0.54
C PHE A 40 9.27 22.72 -0.67
N ASN A 41 8.95 23.09 -1.91
CA ASN A 41 8.02 24.16 -2.23
C ASN A 41 6.96 23.64 -3.23
N PRO A 42 5.66 23.65 -2.88
CA PRO A 42 4.60 23.16 -3.77
C PRO A 42 4.52 23.86 -5.12
N TYR A 43 4.71 25.17 -5.17
CA TYR A 43 4.64 25.94 -6.43
C TYR A 43 5.83 25.63 -7.35
N ALA A 44 7.03 25.46 -6.80
CA ALA A 44 8.21 25.04 -7.56
C ALA A 44 8.01 23.63 -8.15
N CYS A 45 7.44 22.69 -7.39
CA CYS A 45 7.11 21.35 -7.87
C CYS A 45 6.03 21.38 -8.96
N PHE A 46 5.02 22.23 -8.82
CA PHE A 46 4.00 22.44 -9.85
C PHE A 46 4.64 22.96 -11.15
N LYS A 47 5.50 23.98 -11.07
CA LYS A 47 6.19 24.56 -12.24
C LYS A 47 7.26 23.66 -12.85
N ARG A 48 7.84 22.74 -12.08
CA ARG A 48 8.71 21.65 -12.56
C ARG A 48 7.96 20.65 -13.45
N LEU A 49 6.68 20.42 -13.18
CA LEU A 49 5.79 19.58 -14.00
C LEU A 49 5.15 20.38 -15.15
N ASP A 50 4.66 21.59 -14.88
CA ASP A 50 4.14 22.57 -15.84
C ASP A 50 5.27 23.25 -16.65
N SER A 51 6.11 22.44 -17.29
CA SER A 51 7.25 22.86 -18.11
C SER A 51 6.86 23.77 -19.29
N MET A 52 5.61 23.67 -19.74
CA MET A 52 5.03 24.45 -20.83
C MET A 52 4.36 25.76 -20.35
N ASN A 53 4.32 26.02 -19.04
CA ASN A 53 3.64 27.17 -18.42
C ASN A 53 2.16 27.35 -18.81
N THR A 54 1.45 26.25 -19.05
CA THR A 54 0.01 26.24 -19.33
C THR A 54 -0.84 26.38 -18.05
N ASN A 55 -0.21 26.35 -16.87
CA ASN A 55 -0.87 26.22 -15.57
C ASN A 55 -1.72 24.94 -15.44
N GLN A 56 -1.33 23.91 -16.18
CA GLN A 56 -1.97 22.59 -16.22
C GLN A 56 -0.90 21.51 -16.21
N ILE A 57 -0.98 20.57 -15.28
CA ILE A 57 -0.22 19.33 -15.34
C ILE A 57 -1.07 18.28 -16.07
N LYS A 58 -0.54 17.74 -17.16
CA LYS A 58 -1.15 16.70 -17.99
C LYS A 58 -0.55 15.31 -17.72
N PRO A 59 -1.18 14.20 -18.16
CA PRO A 59 -0.68 12.85 -17.94
C PRO A 59 0.78 12.66 -18.38
N GLU A 60 1.16 13.22 -19.53
CA GLU A 60 2.50 13.04 -20.10
C GLU A 60 3.60 13.63 -19.21
N GLN A 61 3.32 14.74 -18.52
CA GLN A 61 4.27 15.39 -17.62
C GLN A 61 4.49 14.56 -16.34
N VAL A 62 3.44 13.92 -15.81
CA VAL A 62 3.58 13.02 -14.65
C VAL A 62 4.28 11.72 -15.06
N VAL A 63 3.95 11.16 -16.23
CA VAL A 63 4.67 9.98 -16.76
C VAL A 63 6.15 10.29 -17.00
N GLN A 64 6.48 11.49 -17.47
CA GLN A 64 7.87 11.91 -17.65
C GLN A 64 8.60 11.97 -16.30
N LEU A 65 8.00 12.56 -15.25
CA LEU A 65 8.56 12.53 -13.89
C LEU A 65 8.78 11.10 -13.39
N LEU A 66 7.82 10.20 -13.61
CA LEU A 66 7.90 8.80 -13.19
C LEU A 66 9.06 8.09 -13.89
N LYS A 67 9.19 8.23 -15.22
CA LYS A 67 10.29 7.67 -16.01
C LYS A 67 11.66 8.24 -15.62
N GLU A 68 11.76 9.53 -15.32
CA GLU A 68 12.98 10.20 -14.85
C GLU A 68 13.45 9.72 -13.46
N ASN A 69 12.57 9.03 -12.73
CA ASN A 69 12.82 8.46 -11.40
C ASN A 69 12.70 6.92 -11.40
N ASP A 70 12.90 6.28 -12.55
CA ASP A 70 12.95 4.83 -12.75
C ASP A 70 11.65 4.06 -12.41
N PHE A 71 10.50 4.75 -12.42
CA PHE A 71 9.18 4.12 -12.29
C PHE A 71 8.58 3.74 -13.65
N PHE A 72 8.01 2.53 -13.73
CA PHE A 72 7.41 1.99 -14.94
C PHE A 72 5.90 2.28 -15.02
N VAL A 73 5.45 2.74 -16.19
CA VAL A 73 4.04 3.08 -16.47
C VAL A 73 3.61 2.41 -17.77
N GLN A 74 2.57 1.57 -17.71
CA GLN A 74 1.99 0.87 -18.86
C GLN A 74 0.92 1.71 -19.59
N GLU A 75 0.09 2.43 -18.82
CA GLU A 75 -1.10 3.12 -19.28
C GLU A 75 -0.99 4.61 -18.93
N LEU A 76 -0.69 5.46 -19.92
CA LEU A 76 -0.35 6.88 -19.70
C LEU A 76 -1.44 7.67 -18.95
N ASN A 77 -2.70 7.50 -19.35
CA ASN A 77 -3.81 8.30 -18.83
C ASN A 77 -4.43 7.70 -17.56
N THR A 78 -4.10 6.46 -17.20
CA THR A 78 -4.79 5.72 -16.14
C THR A 78 -4.75 6.41 -14.77
N LEU A 79 -3.68 7.12 -14.44
CA LEU A 79 -3.65 7.93 -13.22
C LEU A 79 -4.72 9.05 -13.24
N PHE A 80 -4.85 9.74 -14.37
CA PHE A 80 -5.74 10.90 -14.54
C PHE A 80 -7.19 10.46 -14.72
N ASP A 81 -7.42 9.50 -15.60
CA ASP A 81 -8.73 8.93 -15.90
C ASP A 81 -9.30 8.18 -14.69
N LYS A 82 -8.48 7.39 -13.97
CA LYS A 82 -8.97 6.50 -12.88
C LYS A 82 -8.87 7.09 -11.47
N THR A 83 -7.96 8.03 -11.21
CA THR A 83 -7.74 8.58 -9.85
C THR A 83 -8.28 10.00 -9.71
N PHE A 84 -8.01 10.85 -10.71
CA PHE A 84 -8.33 12.28 -10.62
C PHE A 84 -9.66 12.64 -11.29
N LEU A 85 -10.15 11.79 -12.19
CA LEU A 85 -11.35 12.00 -13.02
C LEU A 85 -11.27 13.32 -13.82
N LYS A 86 -10.07 13.64 -14.34
CA LYS A 86 -9.76 14.91 -15.00
C LYS A 86 -8.69 14.72 -16.08
N GLU A 87 -8.82 15.43 -17.19
CA GLU A 87 -7.80 15.47 -18.26
C GLU A 87 -6.50 16.18 -17.83
N PHE A 88 -6.58 17.09 -16.85
CA PHE A 88 -5.44 17.83 -16.32
C PHE A 88 -5.65 18.21 -14.85
N LEU A 89 -4.54 18.47 -14.14
CA LEU A 89 -4.52 19.02 -12.78
C LEU A 89 -4.17 20.51 -12.85
N ASN A 90 -5.01 21.36 -12.26
CA ASN A 90 -4.60 22.73 -11.94
C ASN A 90 -3.79 22.77 -10.62
N TYR A 91 -3.32 23.94 -10.21
CA TYR A 91 -2.52 24.07 -8.99
C TYR A 91 -3.27 23.65 -7.71
N GLN A 92 -4.57 23.91 -7.59
CA GLN A 92 -5.37 23.49 -6.43
C GLN A 92 -5.55 21.97 -6.39
N ASP A 93 -5.74 21.34 -7.55
CA ASP A 93 -5.79 19.88 -7.64
C ASP A 93 -4.45 19.25 -7.24
N PHE A 94 -3.34 19.82 -7.71
CA PHE A 94 -1.99 19.41 -7.32
C PHE A 94 -1.75 19.55 -5.81
N LEU A 95 -2.13 20.68 -5.20
CA LEU A 95 -2.04 20.87 -3.74
C LEU A 95 -2.84 19.82 -2.96
N ASN A 96 -4.05 19.47 -3.42
CA ASN A 96 -4.87 18.43 -2.79
C ASN A 96 -4.29 17.01 -2.90
N ILE A 97 -3.37 16.77 -3.84
CA ILE A 97 -2.65 15.50 -3.98
C ILE A 97 -1.42 15.47 -3.05
N ILE A 98 -0.64 16.54 -3.00
CA ILE A 98 0.70 16.55 -2.35
C ILE A 98 0.71 16.96 -0.88
N LEU A 99 -0.31 17.68 -0.39
CA LEU A 99 -0.33 18.19 0.98
C LEU A 99 -1.04 17.23 1.95
N PRO A 100 -0.53 17.08 3.19
CA PRO A 100 -1.17 16.28 4.24
C PRO A 100 -2.66 16.62 4.43
N LYS A 101 -3.46 15.60 4.72
CA LYS A 101 -4.89 15.73 5.09
C LYS A 101 -5.11 15.69 6.60
N THR A 102 -4.22 15.04 7.33
CA THR A 102 -4.25 14.78 8.78
C THR A 102 -3.44 15.80 9.58
N ASP A 103 -2.27 16.20 9.07
CA ASP A 103 -1.39 17.21 9.67
C ASP A 103 -1.75 18.61 9.16
N GLY A 104 -2.71 19.26 9.85
CA GLY A 104 -3.23 20.58 9.46
C GLY A 104 -2.21 21.70 9.54
N GLU A 105 -1.35 21.71 10.56
CA GLU A 105 -0.31 22.72 10.75
C GLU A 105 0.76 22.61 9.64
N LEU A 106 1.26 21.40 9.38
CA LEU A 106 2.21 21.18 8.29
C LEU A 106 1.62 21.51 6.92
N ARG A 107 0.33 21.23 6.71
CA ARG A 107 -0.41 21.60 5.50
C ARG A 107 -0.43 23.11 5.29
N GLU A 108 -0.80 23.87 6.31
CA GLU A 108 -0.89 25.34 6.24
C GLU A 108 0.48 25.98 6.02
N ILE A 109 1.47 25.63 6.85
CA ILE A 109 2.86 26.14 6.73
C ILE A 109 3.42 25.83 5.33
N THR A 110 3.16 24.65 4.79
CA THR A 110 3.69 24.24 3.48
C THR A 110 2.95 24.91 2.32
N ALA A 111 1.63 25.10 2.42
CA ALA A 111 0.83 25.82 1.42
C ALA A 111 1.22 27.31 1.32
N MET A 112 1.67 27.92 2.42
CA MET A 112 2.08 29.34 2.47
C MET A 112 3.54 29.58 2.05
N LYS A 113 4.34 28.56 1.71
CA LYS A 113 5.75 28.72 1.33
C LYS A 113 5.90 29.56 0.05
N GLN A 114 6.56 30.72 0.18
CA GLN A 114 6.82 31.64 -0.94
C GLN A 114 7.70 30.98 -2.03
N PRO A 115 7.47 31.26 -3.33
CA PRO A 115 8.25 30.68 -4.42
C PRO A 115 9.75 31.00 -4.32
N THR A 116 10.58 29.97 -4.16
CA THR A 116 12.04 30.08 -4.13
C THR A 116 12.63 29.87 -5.52
N LYS A 117 13.62 30.71 -5.91
CA LYS A 117 14.39 30.54 -7.16
C LYS A 117 15.42 29.40 -7.13
N ALA A 118 15.54 28.67 -6.02
CA ALA A 118 16.46 27.55 -5.88
C ALA A 118 16.03 26.39 -6.79
N ALA A 119 17.01 25.68 -7.37
CA ALA A 119 16.73 24.45 -8.10
C ALA A 119 16.13 23.39 -7.17
N LEU A 120 15.14 22.65 -7.66
CA LEU A 120 14.48 21.62 -6.87
C LEU A 120 15.44 20.44 -6.65
N GLU A 121 15.54 19.96 -5.41
CA GLU A 121 16.38 18.80 -5.11
C GLU A 121 15.84 17.54 -5.80
N LYS A 122 16.74 16.69 -6.33
CA LYS A 122 16.36 15.35 -6.82
C LYS A 122 15.67 14.50 -5.74
N SER A 123 15.94 14.78 -4.47
CA SER A 123 15.28 14.13 -3.33
C SER A 123 13.77 14.44 -3.23
N ILE A 124 13.33 15.57 -3.79
CA ILE A 124 11.93 16.00 -3.86
C ILE A 124 11.25 15.38 -5.07
N ASP A 125 11.86 15.48 -6.26
CA ASP A 125 11.37 14.84 -7.49
C ASP A 125 11.10 13.34 -7.25
N TYR A 126 12.01 12.65 -6.56
CA TYR A 126 11.84 11.24 -6.21
C TYR A 126 10.65 10.99 -5.26
N THR A 127 10.49 11.77 -4.20
CA THR A 127 9.37 11.60 -3.25
C THR A 127 8.01 11.96 -3.89
N LEU A 128 8.00 12.93 -4.81
CA LEU A 128 6.81 13.26 -5.61
C LEU A 128 6.47 12.15 -6.61
N ALA A 129 7.48 11.57 -7.25
CA ALA A 129 7.33 10.40 -8.12
C ALA A 129 6.81 9.17 -7.35
N GLN A 130 7.31 8.92 -6.13
CA GLN A 130 6.78 7.86 -5.26
C GLN A 130 5.27 8.02 -4.98
N LEU A 131 4.81 9.25 -4.70
CA LEU A 131 3.39 9.53 -4.47
C LEU A 131 2.53 9.25 -5.70
N PHE A 132 2.93 9.75 -6.87
CA PHE A 132 2.20 9.49 -8.12
C PHE A 132 2.26 8.01 -8.54
N ASN A 133 3.37 7.31 -8.27
CA ASN A 133 3.48 5.88 -8.54
C ASN A 133 2.56 5.04 -7.63
N LEU A 134 2.44 5.39 -6.35
CA LEU A 134 1.48 4.76 -5.44
C LEU A 134 0.04 4.94 -5.96
N GLU A 135 -0.34 6.19 -6.25
CA GLU A 135 -1.66 6.53 -6.77
C GLU A 135 -1.97 5.79 -8.08
N TYR A 136 -1.00 5.69 -9.00
CA TYR A 136 -1.13 4.97 -10.27
C TYR A 136 -1.37 3.46 -10.10
N ASN A 137 -0.53 2.78 -9.31
CA ASN A 137 -0.61 1.34 -9.14
C ASN A 137 -1.89 0.93 -8.39
N GLU A 138 -2.27 1.67 -7.36
CA GLU A 138 -3.50 1.39 -6.60
C GLU A 138 -4.76 1.71 -7.43
N ALA A 139 -4.71 2.69 -8.35
CA ALA A 139 -5.81 2.93 -9.29
C ALA A 139 -6.02 1.76 -10.28
N ILE A 140 -4.95 1.12 -10.77
CA ILE A 140 -5.06 -0.11 -11.59
C ILE A 140 -5.67 -1.25 -10.77
N ASN A 141 -5.18 -1.44 -9.54
CA ASN A 141 -5.61 -2.51 -8.66
C ASN A 141 -7.10 -2.37 -8.30
N LEU A 142 -7.50 -1.17 -7.83
CA LEU A 142 -8.89 -0.85 -7.52
C LEU A 142 -9.80 -1.02 -8.72
N GLU A 143 -9.41 -0.60 -9.93
CA GLU A 143 -10.24 -0.78 -11.13
C GLU A 143 -10.53 -2.27 -11.42
N ARG A 144 -9.54 -3.16 -11.23
CA ARG A 144 -9.74 -4.61 -11.38
C ARG A 144 -10.75 -5.15 -10.36
N LEU A 145 -10.70 -4.69 -9.11
CA LEU A 145 -11.65 -5.08 -8.07
C LEU A 145 -13.06 -4.53 -8.33
N LYS A 146 -13.18 -3.26 -8.72
CA LYS A 146 -14.45 -2.63 -9.13
C LYS A 146 -15.10 -3.37 -10.28
N SER A 147 -14.35 -3.66 -11.35
CA SER A 147 -14.87 -4.41 -12.51
C SER A 147 -15.40 -5.78 -12.09
N ARG A 148 -14.61 -6.57 -11.33
CA ARG A 148 -15.05 -7.87 -10.78
C ARG A 148 -16.37 -7.78 -10.00
N LEU A 149 -16.52 -6.74 -9.17
CA LEU A 149 -17.69 -6.54 -8.31
C LEU A 149 -18.92 -6.06 -9.12
N SER A 150 -18.70 -5.15 -10.07
CA SER A 150 -19.73 -4.56 -10.93
C SER A 150 -20.43 -5.54 -11.87
N ASN A 151 -19.79 -6.69 -12.16
CA ASN A 151 -20.37 -7.76 -12.97
C ASN A 151 -21.60 -8.42 -12.32
N TYR A 152 -21.76 -8.29 -11.01
CA TYR A 152 -22.81 -8.97 -10.23
C TYR A 152 -23.78 -8.00 -9.56
N TYR A 153 -23.28 -6.84 -9.10
CA TYR A 153 -24.07 -5.87 -8.34
C TYR A 153 -23.70 -4.44 -8.76
N ASN A 154 -24.69 -3.55 -8.78
CA ASN A 154 -24.46 -2.12 -8.93
C ASN A 154 -24.21 -1.45 -7.57
N ALA A 155 -23.68 -0.21 -7.60
CA ALA A 155 -23.34 0.52 -6.39
C ALA A 155 -24.56 0.78 -5.47
N ASP A 156 -25.75 0.99 -6.05
CA ASP A 156 -27.01 1.17 -5.31
C ASP A 156 -27.40 -0.06 -4.47
N GLN A 157 -27.34 -1.26 -5.06
CA GLN A 157 -27.63 -2.52 -4.37
C GLN A 157 -26.65 -2.76 -3.23
N MET A 158 -25.38 -2.40 -3.42
CA MET A 158 -24.37 -2.50 -2.39
C MET A 158 -24.57 -1.47 -1.27
N PHE A 159 -24.88 -0.22 -1.62
CA PHE A 159 -25.20 0.84 -0.67
C PHE A 159 -26.38 0.44 0.24
N GLN A 160 -27.47 -0.05 -0.36
CA GLN A 160 -28.66 -0.55 0.36
C GLN A 160 -28.37 -1.79 1.23
N SER A 161 -27.30 -2.55 0.94
CA SER A 161 -26.89 -3.69 1.78
C SER A 161 -26.11 -3.28 3.05
N MET A 162 -25.66 -2.03 3.09
CA MET A 162 -24.95 -1.37 4.20
C MET A 162 -25.86 -0.40 4.97
N ASP A 163 -26.71 0.36 4.27
CA ASP A 163 -27.67 1.33 4.83
C ASP A 163 -28.84 0.62 5.51
N SER A 164 -28.55 0.04 6.66
CA SER A 164 -29.55 -0.63 7.50
C SER A 164 -30.59 0.30 8.12
N LEU A 165 -30.42 1.62 8.00
CA LEU A 165 -31.34 2.65 8.50
C LEU A 165 -32.22 3.25 7.39
N ASN A 166 -31.94 2.95 6.12
CA ASN A 166 -32.56 3.54 4.91
C ASN A 166 -32.58 5.08 4.92
N ASN A 167 -31.51 5.71 5.44
CA ASN A 167 -31.39 7.17 5.52
C ASN A 167 -30.62 7.77 4.31
N ASN A 168 -30.19 6.92 3.36
CA ASN A 168 -29.37 7.26 2.19
C ASN A 168 -27.96 7.79 2.53
N ILE A 169 -27.47 7.53 3.74
CA ILE A 169 -26.20 8.04 4.29
C ILE A 169 -25.47 6.95 5.08
N LEU A 170 -24.27 6.56 4.64
CA LEU A 170 -23.41 5.67 5.41
C LEU A 170 -22.48 6.49 6.32
N ASN A 171 -22.52 6.21 7.61
CA ASN A 171 -21.60 6.77 8.61
C ASN A 171 -20.67 5.68 9.18
N PHE A 172 -19.71 6.08 10.02
CA PHE A 172 -18.74 5.19 10.67
C PHE A 172 -19.35 3.90 11.27
N LYS A 173 -20.55 3.99 11.89
CA LYS A 173 -21.21 2.83 12.53
C LYS A 173 -21.78 1.83 11.52
N ASP A 174 -22.14 2.27 10.33
CA ASP A 174 -22.65 1.38 9.27
C ASP A 174 -21.51 0.58 8.65
N PHE A 175 -20.35 1.21 8.45
CA PHE A 175 -19.11 0.52 8.04
C PHE A 175 -18.62 -0.46 9.11
N ASP A 176 -18.50 -0.06 10.38
CA ASP A 176 -18.11 -0.96 11.47
C ASP A 176 -19.05 -2.18 11.57
N ARG A 177 -20.37 -1.96 11.52
CA ARG A 177 -21.38 -3.05 11.51
C ARG A 177 -21.22 -3.98 10.31
N PHE A 178 -20.98 -3.44 9.12
CA PHE A 178 -20.81 -4.22 7.90
C PHE A 178 -19.54 -5.08 7.92
N PHE A 179 -18.42 -4.52 8.39
CA PHE A 179 -17.17 -5.26 8.55
C PHE A 179 -17.30 -6.38 9.58
N ARG A 180 -17.85 -6.09 10.78
CA ARG A 180 -18.10 -7.10 11.82
C ARG A 180 -19.02 -8.23 11.33
N ARG A 181 -20.07 -7.91 10.56
CA ARG A 181 -20.97 -8.92 9.95
C ARG A 181 -20.23 -9.86 9.00
N ASN A 182 -19.16 -9.39 8.37
CA ASN A 182 -18.31 -10.17 7.46
C ASN A 182 -17.14 -10.89 8.16
N GLY A 183 -17.05 -10.81 9.49
CA GLY A 183 -15.96 -11.42 10.27
C GLY A 183 -14.64 -10.66 10.17
N LEU A 184 -14.68 -9.39 9.77
CA LEU A 184 -13.51 -8.52 9.65
C LEU A 184 -13.55 -7.41 10.70
N LEU A 185 -12.36 -6.98 11.12
CA LEU A 185 -12.17 -5.77 11.92
C LEU A 185 -11.45 -4.74 11.04
N LEU A 186 -11.94 -3.50 11.07
CA LEU A 186 -11.30 -2.34 10.46
C LEU A 186 -11.00 -1.37 11.59
N TYR A 187 -9.75 -0.95 11.72
CA TYR A 187 -9.37 -0.04 12.81
C TYR A 187 -9.89 1.38 12.55
N GLU A 188 -10.05 2.18 13.61
CA GLU A 188 -10.63 3.52 13.51
C GLU A 188 -9.80 4.41 12.58
N GLU A 189 -8.47 4.30 12.63
CA GLU A 189 -7.54 5.04 11.77
C GLU A 189 -7.65 4.65 10.28
N GLU A 190 -8.03 3.40 9.99
CA GLU A 190 -8.22 2.91 8.63
C GLU A 190 -9.54 3.43 8.06
N LEU A 191 -10.60 3.36 8.86
CA LEU A 191 -11.89 3.92 8.49
C LEU A 191 -11.83 5.45 8.35
N ILE A 192 -11.09 6.16 9.21
CA ILE A 192 -10.79 7.59 9.06
C ILE A 192 -10.06 7.86 7.73
N ALA A 193 -9.03 7.08 7.40
CA ALA A 193 -8.31 7.23 6.13
C ALA A 193 -9.21 6.99 4.91
N PHE A 194 -10.11 6.01 4.97
CA PHE A 194 -11.14 5.78 3.96
C PHE A 194 -12.07 6.99 3.79
N PHE A 195 -12.60 7.55 4.89
CA PHE A 195 -13.43 8.76 4.85
C PHE A 195 -12.66 9.96 4.25
N TYR A 196 -11.38 10.15 4.57
CA TYR A 196 -10.53 11.20 3.94
C TYR A 196 -10.31 11.04 2.43
N ARG A 197 -10.63 9.88 1.85
CA ARG A 197 -10.55 9.62 0.42
C ARG A 197 -11.90 9.83 -0.29
N ILE A 198 -12.99 9.43 0.36
CA ILE A 198 -14.34 9.39 -0.23
C ILE A 198 -15.18 10.63 0.12
N ASP A 199 -15.25 10.99 1.40
CA ASP A 199 -15.97 12.18 1.90
C ASP A 199 -15.13 13.45 1.70
N LYS A 200 -15.12 13.93 0.45
CA LYS A 200 -14.41 15.16 0.05
C LYS A 200 -14.90 16.42 0.77
N GLN A 201 -16.10 16.37 1.36
CA GLN A 201 -16.71 17.50 2.08
C GLN A 201 -16.43 17.47 3.59
N ARG A 202 -15.86 16.37 4.12
CA ARG A 202 -15.58 16.15 5.55
C ARG A 202 -16.83 16.26 6.43
N THR A 203 -17.95 15.77 5.93
CA THR A 203 -19.25 15.69 6.63
C THR A 203 -19.32 14.56 7.66
N GLY A 204 -18.38 13.60 7.62
CA GLY A 204 -18.44 12.34 8.37
C GLY A 204 -19.47 11.36 7.81
N GLN A 205 -19.93 11.61 6.58
CA GLN A 205 -21.05 10.93 5.93
C GLN A 205 -20.70 10.62 4.47
N ILE A 206 -21.07 9.42 4.00
CA ILE A 206 -20.87 8.99 2.62
C ILE A 206 -22.25 8.84 1.98
N THR A 207 -22.55 9.68 0.99
CA THR A 207 -23.79 9.61 0.23
C THR A 207 -23.72 8.52 -0.84
N LEU A 208 -24.87 8.13 -1.40
CA LEU A 208 -24.93 7.23 -2.55
C LEU A 208 -24.07 7.73 -3.74
N ASN A 209 -23.96 9.04 -3.95
CA ASN A 209 -23.14 9.60 -5.03
C ASN A 209 -21.63 9.48 -4.74
N ASP A 210 -21.22 9.57 -3.48
CA ASP A 210 -19.83 9.31 -3.08
C ASP A 210 -19.48 7.84 -3.26
N PHE A 211 -20.41 6.96 -2.88
CA PHE A 211 -20.29 5.51 -2.99
C PHE A 211 -20.33 4.99 -4.43
N ARG A 212 -21.14 5.59 -5.31
CA ARG A 212 -21.09 5.34 -6.77
C ARG A 212 -19.74 5.70 -7.35
N ARG A 213 -19.23 6.92 -7.09
CA ARG A 213 -17.89 7.34 -7.53
C ARG A 213 -16.76 6.44 -7.00
N MET A 214 -16.96 5.82 -5.84
CA MET A 214 -16.04 4.84 -5.30
C MET A 214 -16.06 3.52 -6.07
N LEU A 215 -17.24 2.98 -6.40
CA LEU A 215 -17.40 1.60 -6.89
C LEU A 215 -17.59 1.44 -8.39
N GLU A 216 -18.10 2.45 -9.10
CA GLU A 216 -18.32 2.32 -10.54
C GLU A 216 -16.97 2.26 -11.28
N PRO A 217 -16.70 1.20 -12.06
CA PRO A 217 -15.56 1.16 -12.95
C PRO A 217 -15.82 2.09 -14.14
N LEU A 218 -14.76 2.65 -14.70
CA LEU A 218 -14.83 3.66 -15.75
C LEU A 218 -15.13 3.07 -17.13
N GLN A 219 -14.95 1.76 -17.30
CA GLN A 219 -15.26 1.06 -18.54
C GLN A 219 -16.68 0.49 -18.56
N LYS A 220 -17.61 1.29 -19.08
CA LYS A 220 -18.72 0.79 -19.91
C LYS A 220 -18.57 1.29 -21.34
N VAL A 221 -17.49 0.88 -22.00
CA VAL A 221 -17.33 1.08 -23.45
C VAL A 221 -18.10 -0.03 -24.17
N GLU A 222 -19.26 0.35 -24.68
CA GLU A 222 -20.02 -0.29 -25.78
C GLU A 222 -19.85 -1.80 -26.00
N GLN A 223 -20.70 -2.60 -25.32
CA GLN A 223 -21.31 -3.72 -26.05
C GLN A 223 -22.48 -3.15 -26.86
N GLN A 224 -22.27 -2.95 -28.17
CA GLN A 224 -23.34 -2.51 -29.06
C GLN A 224 -24.48 -3.55 -29.04
N PRO A 225 -25.74 -3.15 -28.78
CA PRO A 225 -26.87 -4.05 -29.00
C PRO A 225 -27.03 -4.30 -30.50
N ASN A 226 -27.15 -5.57 -30.90
CA ASN A 226 -27.45 -5.97 -32.28
C ASN A 226 -28.76 -5.32 -32.76
N SER A 227 -28.67 -4.22 -33.52
CA SER A 227 -29.83 -3.61 -34.20
C SER A 227 -29.93 -4.11 -35.63
N ASN A 228 -30.72 -5.16 -35.85
CA ASN A 228 -31.11 -5.57 -37.20
C ASN A 228 -32.13 -4.58 -37.79
N ASN A 229 -31.71 -3.85 -38.83
CA ASN A 229 -32.54 -3.27 -39.91
C ASN A 229 -33.45 -2.05 -39.53
N PRO A 230 -34.02 -1.33 -40.52
CA PRO A 230 -33.26 -0.54 -41.50
C PRO A 230 -33.84 0.88 -41.78
N VAL A 231 -32.99 1.75 -42.35
CA VAL A 231 -33.28 2.86 -43.29
C VAL A 231 -34.62 3.64 -43.18
N SER A 232 -34.53 4.93 -42.85
CA SER A 232 -35.35 5.97 -43.52
C SER A 232 -34.65 7.34 -43.51
N THR A 233 -34.96 8.16 -44.52
CA THR A 233 -34.19 9.33 -44.98
C THR A 233 -34.66 10.68 -44.39
N PRO A 234 -33.84 11.75 -44.46
CA PRO A 234 -34.06 12.98 -43.68
C PRO A 234 -35.08 13.93 -44.33
N LYS A 235 -35.71 14.78 -43.51
CA LYS A 235 -36.40 15.98 -43.98
C LYS A 235 -36.00 17.23 -43.19
N GLN A 236 -35.81 18.30 -43.95
CA GLN A 236 -35.43 19.64 -43.51
C GLN A 236 -36.58 20.31 -42.73
N THR A 237 -36.26 21.34 -41.95
CA THR A 237 -37.18 22.47 -41.78
C THR A 237 -36.41 23.78 -41.62
N ILE A 238 -37.01 24.87 -42.08
CA ILE A 238 -36.36 26.12 -42.45
C ILE A 238 -36.96 27.28 -41.62
N ILE A 239 -36.06 28.15 -41.12
CA ILE A 239 -36.21 29.60 -40.84
C ILE A 239 -37.52 30.13 -40.21
N SER A 240 -37.40 30.86 -39.09
CA SER A 240 -37.98 32.22 -38.98
C SER A 240 -37.39 33.04 -37.81
N GLN A 241 -36.92 34.26 -38.12
CA GLN A 241 -36.82 35.38 -37.18
C GLN A 241 -38.09 36.24 -37.25
N PRO A 242 -38.35 37.10 -36.26
CA PRO A 242 -38.26 38.56 -36.50
C PRO A 242 -37.29 39.26 -35.50
N LYS A 243 -36.49 40.27 -35.89
CA LYS A 243 -36.80 41.72 -35.99
C LYS A 243 -37.27 42.37 -34.66
N SER A 244 -36.88 43.59 -34.25
CA SER A 244 -35.86 44.57 -34.72
C SER A 244 -35.89 45.83 -33.83
N SER A 245 -34.78 46.60 -33.84
CA SER A 245 -34.59 48.08 -33.64
C SER A 245 -33.57 48.42 -32.52
N ASN A 246 -32.39 49.02 -32.81
CA ASN A 246 -32.06 50.41 -33.22
C ASN A 246 -32.18 51.40 -32.02
N ILE A 247 -31.27 52.37 -31.75
CA ILE A 247 -30.41 53.19 -32.64
C ILE A 247 -29.31 53.96 -31.83
N PHE A 248 -28.13 54.22 -32.43
CA PHE A 248 -27.19 55.39 -32.24
C PHE A 248 -26.38 55.60 -30.92
N ILE A 249 -25.19 56.27 -30.88
CA ILE A 249 -24.11 56.56 -31.88
C ILE A 249 -22.82 57.07 -31.16
N ASP A 250 -21.63 56.90 -31.79
CA ASP A 250 -20.35 57.65 -31.64
C ASP A 250 -19.59 57.75 -30.27
N GLU A 251 -18.26 58.00 -30.17
CA GLU A 251 -17.25 58.41 -31.19
C GLU A 251 -15.78 57.97 -30.89
N LEU A 252 -15.01 57.78 -31.98
CA LEU A 252 -13.56 58.05 -32.24
C LEU A 252 -12.35 57.44 -31.47
N GLY A 253 -11.32 57.06 -32.25
CA GLY A 253 -9.89 56.94 -31.84
C GLY A 253 -9.14 55.65 -32.26
N SER A 254 -8.93 55.33 -33.54
CA SER A 254 -7.71 55.65 -34.35
C SER A 254 -6.33 55.37 -33.69
N SER A 255 -5.32 54.73 -34.31
CA SER A 255 -5.16 54.27 -35.71
C SER A 255 -3.99 53.27 -35.96
N ASN A 256 -4.24 52.31 -36.87
CA ASN A 256 -3.41 51.71 -37.95
C ASN A 256 -1.86 51.80 -38.00
N LYS A 257 -1.22 50.65 -38.28
CA LYS A 257 -0.49 50.25 -39.54
C LYS A 257 0.19 48.87 -39.34
N ALA A 258 0.08 47.80 -40.16
CA ALA A 258 0.29 47.59 -41.61
C ALA A 258 1.76 47.81 -42.07
N GLY A 259 2.46 46.96 -42.84
CA GLY A 259 2.28 45.59 -43.39
C GLY A 259 3.67 44.90 -43.50
N GLN A 260 4.05 43.98 -44.41
CA GLN A 260 3.44 43.22 -45.53
C GLN A 260 4.14 41.82 -45.63
N ILE A 261 3.48 40.69 -45.97
CA ILE A 261 3.35 40.03 -47.31
C ILE A 261 4.66 39.82 -48.12
N VAL A 262 4.94 38.57 -48.58
CA VAL A 262 5.22 38.14 -50.01
C VAL A 262 6.16 36.91 -50.14
N GLN A 263 5.68 35.86 -50.84
CA GLN A 263 6.35 34.75 -51.60
C GLN A 263 7.45 33.89 -50.92
N SER A 264 7.46 32.55 -50.91
CA SER A 264 7.09 31.46 -51.85
C SER A 264 8.13 31.07 -52.93
N ARG A 265 8.57 29.80 -52.90
CA ARG A 265 8.95 28.96 -54.07
C ARG A 265 9.29 27.52 -53.66
N ASN A 266 8.84 26.55 -54.46
CA ASN A 266 9.26 25.15 -54.43
C ASN A 266 10.38 24.90 -55.48
N LEU A 267 11.25 23.89 -55.27
CA LEU A 267 11.46 22.72 -56.17
C LEU A 267 12.86 22.07 -56.12
N SER A 268 12.85 20.74 -56.27
CA SER A 268 13.82 19.85 -56.97
C SER A 268 15.30 19.71 -56.54
N ALA A 269 15.57 18.58 -55.88
CA ALA A 269 16.37 17.43 -56.36
C ALA A 269 17.84 17.56 -56.86
N SER A 270 18.73 16.86 -56.12
CA SER A 270 19.63 15.77 -56.59
C SER A 270 21.17 15.91 -56.51
N ASN A 271 21.79 14.77 -56.14
CA ASN A 271 23.16 14.28 -56.40
C ASN A 271 24.40 14.68 -55.55
N LYS A 272 24.73 13.76 -54.63
CA LYS A 272 26.02 13.01 -54.52
C LYS A 272 27.37 13.76 -54.42
N LYS A 273 28.05 13.62 -53.25
CA LYS A 273 29.17 12.63 -53.03
C LYS A 273 29.87 12.79 -51.66
N LYS A 274 30.01 11.65 -50.93
CA LYS A 274 31.09 11.28 -49.96
C LYS A 274 31.27 12.19 -48.72
N PHE A 275 31.78 11.75 -47.56
CA PHE A 275 32.54 10.56 -47.13
C PHE A 275 32.12 10.14 -45.68
N GLN A 276 32.31 8.86 -45.31
CA GLN A 276 32.48 8.23 -43.97
C GLN A 276 32.04 8.98 -42.67
N SER A 277 31.42 8.35 -41.66
CA SER A 277 31.70 7.00 -41.11
C SER A 277 30.59 6.44 -40.17
N ASN A 278 30.79 5.18 -39.75
CA ASN A 278 30.25 4.49 -38.56
C ASN A 278 28.83 3.87 -38.54
N ARG A 279 28.85 2.52 -38.49
CA ARG A 279 28.09 1.60 -37.62
C ARG A 279 26.56 1.72 -37.55
N ARG A 280 25.85 0.79 -38.23
CA ARG A 280 24.75 0.00 -37.62
C ARG A 280 24.30 -1.22 -38.46
N ALA A 281 23.88 -2.24 -37.71
CA ALA A 281 22.96 -3.35 -37.96
C ALA A 281 22.35 -3.65 -39.35
N SER A 282 22.35 -4.95 -39.69
CA SER A 282 21.27 -5.71 -40.38
C SER A 282 21.54 -7.20 -40.17
N SER A 283 20.87 -7.88 -39.24
CA SER A 283 19.61 -8.64 -39.44
C SER A 283 19.77 -10.00 -40.14
N ILE A 284 19.56 -11.08 -39.40
CA ILE A 284 19.06 -12.36 -39.92
C ILE A 284 17.78 -12.67 -39.14
N THR A 285 16.71 -12.97 -39.85
CA THR A 285 15.39 -13.34 -39.32
C THR A 285 15.26 -14.84 -39.12
N GLU A 286 14.41 -15.22 -38.15
CA GLU A 286 13.76 -16.53 -37.99
C GLU A 286 14.63 -17.76 -37.69
N SER A 287 14.57 -18.23 -36.44
CA SER A 287 13.77 -19.45 -36.17
C SER A 287 13.41 -19.62 -34.68
N LEU A 288 12.14 -19.96 -34.49
CA LEU A 288 11.42 -20.34 -33.27
C LEU A 288 12.18 -21.24 -32.26
N GLN A 289 12.03 -20.95 -30.96
CA GLN A 289 11.66 -21.88 -29.85
C GLN A 289 12.28 -21.52 -28.46
N THR A 290 11.98 -20.34 -27.90
CA THR A 290 12.24 -20.04 -26.47
C THR A 290 11.13 -19.23 -25.80
N THR A 291 9.86 -19.59 -26.02
CA THR A 291 8.69 -18.99 -25.35
C THR A 291 7.91 -20.04 -24.57
N LYS A 292 8.31 -20.24 -23.30
CA LYS A 292 7.58 -20.92 -22.20
C LYS A 292 8.42 -21.08 -20.92
N LEU A 293 9.75 -20.93 -21.00
CA LEU A 293 10.69 -21.09 -19.88
C LEU A 293 11.14 -19.75 -19.24
N THR A 294 10.41 -18.66 -19.44
CA THR A 294 10.76 -17.32 -18.89
C THR A 294 9.61 -16.60 -18.21
N GLU A 295 8.36 -16.83 -18.62
CA GLU A 295 7.18 -16.21 -17.99
C GLU A 295 6.86 -16.79 -16.60
N ASN A 296 7.15 -18.08 -16.36
CA ASN A 296 6.99 -18.66 -15.02
C ASN A 296 8.03 -18.09 -14.04
N PHE A 297 9.29 -17.93 -14.45
CA PHE A 297 10.40 -17.61 -13.52
C PHE A 297 10.34 -16.20 -12.89
N LEU A 298 9.61 -15.24 -13.46
CA LEU A 298 9.31 -13.96 -12.79
C LEU A 298 8.16 -14.07 -11.78
N ASN A 299 7.27 -15.05 -11.95
CA ASN A 299 6.12 -15.28 -11.07
C ASN A 299 6.58 -15.80 -9.70
N ASP A 300 7.59 -16.68 -9.69
CA ASP A 300 8.12 -17.34 -8.49
C ASP A 300 8.85 -16.33 -7.58
N GLU A 301 9.61 -15.42 -8.18
CA GLU A 301 10.27 -14.30 -7.50
C GLU A 301 9.25 -13.36 -6.87
N GLN A 302 8.26 -12.91 -7.65
CA GLN A 302 7.21 -12.01 -7.17
C GLN A 302 6.43 -12.64 -6.03
N ARG A 303 6.07 -13.93 -6.12
CA ARG A 303 5.42 -14.68 -5.02
C ARG A 303 6.28 -14.76 -3.76
N PHE A 304 7.60 -14.92 -3.90
CA PHE A 304 8.52 -14.92 -2.74
C PHE A 304 8.62 -13.53 -2.09
N ILE A 305 8.55 -12.47 -2.89
CA ILE A 305 8.51 -11.09 -2.40
C ILE A 305 7.17 -10.79 -1.73
N ASP A 306 6.06 -11.20 -2.32
CA ASP A 306 4.72 -11.04 -1.75
C ASP A 306 4.62 -11.76 -0.39
N LEU A 307 5.11 -13.01 -0.32
CA LEU A 307 5.27 -13.78 0.92
C LEU A 307 6.18 -13.05 1.93
N GLY A 308 7.35 -12.57 1.51
CA GLY A 308 8.30 -11.89 2.38
C GLY A 308 7.76 -10.57 2.92
N LEU A 309 7.02 -9.81 2.12
CA LEU A 309 6.30 -8.60 2.51
C LEU A 309 5.15 -8.89 3.47
N GLU A 310 4.44 -10.00 3.30
CA GLU A 310 3.39 -10.44 4.21
C GLU A 310 3.97 -10.85 5.57
N VAL A 311 5.00 -11.71 5.58
CA VAL A 311 5.78 -12.05 6.78
C VAL A 311 6.31 -10.79 7.48
N LEU A 312 6.88 -9.84 6.72
CA LEU A 312 7.42 -8.59 7.27
C LEU A 312 6.34 -7.74 7.95
N LYS A 313 5.14 -7.60 7.35
CA LYS A 313 4.00 -6.88 7.96
C LYS A 313 3.55 -7.53 9.27
N LEU A 314 3.44 -8.86 9.28
CA LEU A 314 3.04 -9.64 10.47
C LEU A 314 4.06 -9.47 11.61
N GLU A 315 5.36 -9.55 11.31
CA GLU A 315 6.44 -9.32 12.28
C GLU A 315 6.50 -7.86 12.76
N MET A 316 6.29 -6.87 11.88
CA MET A 316 6.22 -5.45 12.26
C MET A 316 5.08 -5.17 13.24
N TYR A 317 3.90 -5.75 13.02
CA TYR A 317 2.76 -5.59 13.93
C TYR A 317 3.00 -6.29 15.27
N LEU A 318 3.63 -7.47 15.26
CA LEU A 318 4.04 -8.17 16.49
C LEU A 318 5.07 -7.35 17.30
N GLU A 319 6.03 -6.72 16.64
CA GLU A 319 6.99 -5.79 17.26
C GLU A 319 6.32 -4.53 17.83
N GLU A 320 5.28 -4.01 17.19
CA GLU A 320 4.47 -2.90 17.73
C GLU A 320 3.76 -3.29 19.04
N ILE A 321 3.22 -4.52 19.12
CA ILE A 321 2.60 -5.05 20.35
C ILE A 321 3.65 -5.18 21.46
N LYS A 322 4.85 -5.72 21.15
CA LYS A 322 5.96 -5.78 22.13
C LYS A 322 6.34 -4.38 22.64
N LEU A 323 6.44 -3.39 21.75
CA LEU A 323 6.73 -2.00 22.14
C LEU A 323 5.65 -1.43 23.08
N LYS A 324 4.37 -1.62 22.76
CA LYS A 324 3.24 -1.20 23.61
C LYS A 324 3.25 -1.91 24.97
N LEU A 325 3.62 -3.20 25.02
CA LEU A 325 3.74 -3.97 26.26
C LEU A 325 4.89 -3.44 27.15
N GLN A 326 6.08 -3.21 26.59
CA GLN A 326 7.23 -2.67 27.34
C GLN A 326 7.00 -1.23 27.84
N GLN A 327 6.15 -0.45 27.16
CA GLN A 327 5.75 0.90 27.59
C GLN A 327 4.80 0.88 28.81
N GLN A 328 4.19 -0.26 29.17
CA GLN A 328 3.30 -0.31 30.33
C GLN A 328 4.09 -0.08 31.64
N LYS A 329 3.56 0.79 32.50
CA LYS A 329 4.25 1.23 33.73
C LYS A 329 4.40 0.09 34.75
N ASP A 330 3.42 -0.79 34.82
CA ASP A 330 3.35 -1.97 35.67
C ASP A 330 4.04 -3.21 35.08
N PHE A 331 4.26 -3.27 33.77
CA PHE A 331 4.94 -4.42 33.15
C PHE A 331 6.41 -4.53 33.57
N ASN A 332 6.81 -5.77 33.85
CA ASN A 332 8.16 -6.18 34.21
C ASN A 332 8.37 -7.61 33.70
N SER A 333 9.38 -7.83 32.86
CA SER A 333 9.70 -9.13 32.28
C SER A 333 10.03 -10.19 33.34
N MET A 334 10.62 -9.78 34.46
CA MET A 334 11.01 -10.69 35.54
C MET A 334 9.79 -11.10 36.39
N ASP A 335 8.90 -10.16 36.73
CA ASP A 335 7.64 -10.50 37.42
C ASP A 335 6.74 -11.38 36.52
N PHE A 336 6.76 -11.14 35.21
CA PHE A 336 6.08 -11.96 34.20
C PHE A 336 6.64 -13.40 34.12
N PHE A 337 7.97 -13.56 34.17
CA PHE A 337 8.58 -14.89 34.18
C PHE A 337 8.33 -15.66 35.49
N HIS A 338 8.43 -15.02 36.66
CA HIS A 338 8.12 -15.68 37.94
C HIS A 338 6.66 -16.16 38.01
N PHE A 339 5.72 -15.50 37.33
CA PHE A 339 4.33 -15.97 37.25
C PHE A 339 4.19 -17.27 36.44
N MET A 340 5.07 -17.51 35.45
CA MET A 340 5.16 -18.79 34.73
C MET A 340 5.92 -19.86 35.55
N ASP A 341 6.99 -19.46 36.23
CA ASP A 341 7.80 -20.34 37.08
C ASP A 341 7.19 -20.51 38.48
N LEU A 342 6.04 -21.21 38.53
CA LEU A 342 5.26 -21.49 39.74
C LEU A 342 6.07 -22.13 40.88
N LYS A 343 7.21 -22.74 40.58
CA LYS A 343 8.08 -23.45 41.55
C LYS A 343 9.41 -22.73 41.79
N ASN A 344 9.60 -21.55 41.20
CA ASN A 344 10.81 -20.72 41.26
C ASN A 344 12.11 -21.52 41.01
N LYS A 345 12.11 -22.35 39.96
CA LYS A 345 13.22 -23.22 39.56
C LYS A 345 14.20 -22.56 38.59
N GLY A 346 13.95 -21.33 38.18
CA GLY A 346 14.61 -20.64 37.08
C GLY A 346 14.19 -21.13 35.69
N LYS A 347 13.19 -22.02 35.61
CA LYS A 347 12.79 -22.70 34.36
C LYS A 347 11.36 -23.24 34.42
N VAL A 348 10.65 -23.12 33.31
CA VAL A 348 9.23 -23.44 33.15
C VAL A 348 9.10 -24.68 32.27
N ASN A 349 8.46 -25.74 32.77
CA ASN A 349 8.16 -26.91 31.93
C ASN A 349 6.81 -26.78 31.18
N GLN A 350 6.55 -27.67 30.23
CA GLN A 350 5.36 -27.62 29.37
C GLN A 350 4.03 -27.58 30.15
N HIS A 351 3.90 -28.25 31.29
CA HIS A 351 2.67 -28.20 32.10
C HIS A 351 2.51 -26.87 32.86
N GLU A 352 3.61 -26.29 33.34
CA GLU A 352 3.61 -24.96 33.97
C GLU A 352 3.26 -23.88 32.93
N PHE A 353 3.77 -24.02 31.71
CA PHE A 353 3.43 -23.14 30.58
C PHE A 353 1.96 -23.30 30.13
N ALA A 354 1.44 -24.53 30.04
CA ALA A 354 0.04 -24.79 29.72
C ALA A 354 -0.91 -24.14 30.74
N TYR A 355 -0.61 -24.30 32.04
CA TYR A 355 -1.38 -23.66 33.11
C TYR A 355 -1.34 -22.13 33.02
N PHE A 356 -0.17 -21.55 32.72
CA PHE A 356 -0.02 -20.11 32.51
C PHE A 356 -0.93 -19.59 31.38
N LEU A 357 -0.99 -20.27 30.23
CA LEU A 357 -1.87 -19.89 29.12
C LEU A 357 -3.36 -20.01 29.52
N GLU A 358 -3.72 -21.00 30.34
CA GLU A 358 -5.08 -21.09 30.91
C GLU A 358 -5.41 -19.92 31.84
N GLN A 359 -4.47 -19.47 32.68
CA GLN A 359 -4.65 -18.26 33.52
C GLN A 359 -4.80 -16.98 32.69
N LEU A 360 -4.21 -16.94 31.49
CA LEU A 360 -4.43 -15.88 30.50
C LEU A 360 -5.72 -16.05 29.68
N LEU A 361 -6.52 -17.10 29.90
CA LEU A 361 -7.72 -17.46 29.13
C LEU A 361 -7.44 -17.76 27.64
N LEU A 362 -6.21 -18.12 27.30
CA LEU A 362 -5.74 -18.36 25.92
C LEU A 362 -5.97 -19.81 25.47
N LYS A 363 -7.24 -20.24 25.43
CA LYS A 363 -7.63 -21.64 25.19
C LYS A 363 -7.51 -22.12 23.73
N ASN A 364 -7.31 -21.20 22.79
CA ASN A 364 -7.29 -21.51 21.34
C ASN A 364 -5.86 -21.63 20.76
N LEU A 365 -4.82 -21.54 21.60
CA LEU A 365 -3.42 -21.65 21.18
C LEU A 365 -2.97 -23.11 21.14
N ASP A 366 -2.15 -23.45 20.15
CA ASP A 366 -1.39 -24.70 20.22
C ASP A 366 -0.24 -24.53 21.22
N VAL A 367 -0.46 -25.04 22.43
CA VAL A 367 0.49 -24.99 23.54
C VAL A 367 1.79 -25.73 23.21
N ILE A 368 1.73 -26.78 22.39
CA ILE A 368 2.90 -27.58 22.02
C ILE A 368 3.74 -26.81 21.00
N GLU A 369 3.10 -26.23 19.99
CA GLU A 369 3.77 -25.41 18.98
C GLU A 369 4.47 -24.19 19.62
N LEU A 370 3.75 -23.44 20.46
CA LEU A 370 4.28 -22.27 21.15
C LEU A 370 5.38 -22.63 22.16
N PHE A 371 5.26 -23.76 22.87
CA PHE A 371 6.32 -24.23 23.77
C PHE A 371 7.60 -24.56 22.99
N ASN A 372 7.48 -25.32 21.90
CA ASN A 372 8.61 -25.70 21.05
C ASN A 372 9.24 -24.51 20.30
N PHE A 373 8.48 -23.43 20.08
CA PHE A 373 9.02 -22.18 19.53
C PHE A 373 9.90 -21.42 20.55
N LEU A 374 9.54 -21.49 21.84
CA LEU A 374 10.27 -20.85 22.94
C LEU A 374 11.46 -21.70 23.42
N ASP A 375 11.32 -23.03 23.46
CA ASP A 375 12.38 -23.99 23.80
C ASP A 375 13.38 -24.16 22.63
N LYS A 376 14.31 -23.20 22.53
CA LYS A 376 15.21 -23.06 21.38
C LYS A 376 16.28 -24.14 21.25
N ASP A 377 16.68 -24.75 22.35
CA ASP A 377 17.67 -25.83 22.46
C ASP A 377 17.03 -27.20 22.74
N GLN A 378 15.70 -27.27 22.84
CA GLN A 378 14.91 -28.49 22.96
C GLN A 378 15.26 -29.29 24.24
N ASP A 379 15.54 -28.56 25.33
CA ASP A 379 15.89 -29.16 26.63
C ASP A 379 14.66 -29.54 27.47
N GLY A 380 13.45 -29.21 26.99
CA GLY A 380 12.16 -29.43 27.64
C GLY A 380 11.76 -28.31 28.62
N PHE A 381 12.50 -27.20 28.64
CA PHE A 381 12.27 -26.08 29.56
C PHE A 381 12.43 -24.71 28.89
N ILE A 382 11.51 -23.80 29.20
CA ILE A 382 11.62 -22.39 28.85
C ILE A 382 12.32 -21.65 30.01
N ARG A 383 13.41 -20.93 29.72
CA ARG A 383 14.13 -20.12 30.71
C ARG A 383 13.82 -18.63 30.53
N TYR A 384 14.28 -17.81 31.48
CA TYR A 384 14.09 -16.36 31.44
C TYR A 384 14.63 -15.73 30.14
N SER A 385 15.76 -16.22 29.61
CA SER A 385 16.35 -15.76 28.35
C SER A 385 15.37 -15.86 27.18
N ASP A 386 14.62 -16.96 27.13
CA ASP A 386 13.81 -17.36 25.99
C ASP A 386 12.51 -16.53 25.97
N ILE A 387 11.87 -16.40 27.14
CA ILE A 387 10.75 -15.46 27.36
C ILE A 387 11.19 -14.02 27.15
N SER A 388 12.32 -13.61 27.68
CA SER A 388 12.82 -12.25 27.55
C SER A 388 13.03 -11.90 26.08
N GLU A 389 13.61 -12.79 25.27
CA GLU A 389 13.80 -12.53 23.83
C GLU A 389 12.45 -12.47 23.08
N PHE A 390 11.47 -13.29 23.45
CA PHE A 390 10.14 -13.29 22.85
C PHE A 390 9.41 -11.94 23.06
N ILE A 391 9.35 -11.46 24.30
CA ILE A 391 8.62 -10.24 24.70
C ILE A 391 9.42 -8.93 24.44
N SER A 392 10.70 -9.03 24.07
CA SER A 392 11.55 -7.86 23.84
C SER A 392 11.47 -7.38 22.39
N PRO A 393 11.26 -6.06 22.16
CA PRO A 393 11.41 -5.46 20.84
C PRO A 393 12.82 -5.62 20.27
N SER A 394 12.91 -5.98 18.99
CA SER A 394 14.16 -6.22 18.24
C SER A 394 14.98 -4.95 17.96
N ASN A 395 14.50 -3.78 18.42
CA ASN A 395 15.20 -2.49 18.41
C ASN A 395 15.66 -2.02 19.80
N MET A 396 15.25 -2.68 20.89
CA MET A 396 15.73 -2.37 22.24
C MET A 396 16.98 -3.18 22.58
N SER A 397 18.03 -2.49 23.06
CA SER A 397 19.17 -3.18 23.66
C SER A 397 18.73 -3.83 24.98
N SER A 398 19.08 -5.10 25.19
CA SER A 398 18.75 -5.88 26.39
C SER A 398 19.17 -5.21 27.71
N THR A 399 20.13 -4.29 27.66
CA THR A 399 20.58 -3.43 28.77
C THR A 399 19.52 -2.47 29.33
N TYR A 400 18.46 -2.13 28.58
CA TYR A 400 17.40 -1.23 29.05
C TYR A 400 16.25 -1.95 29.75
N ILE A 401 16.13 -3.27 29.55
CA ILE A 401 14.98 -4.07 30.01
C ILE A 401 15.13 -4.46 31.49
N CYS A 402 16.37 -4.56 31.98
CA CYS A 402 16.70 -5.05 33.33
C CYS A 402 16.63 -4.01 34.48
N LYS A 403 15.91 -2.89 34.36
CA LYS A 403 15.97 -1.79 35.35
C LYS A 403 14.75 -1.57 36.25
N LYS A 404 13.67 -2.34 36.11
CA LYS A 404 12.63 -2.42 37.15
C LYS A 404 12.95 -3.62 38.06
N PRO A 405 13.32 -3.43 39.34
CA PRO A 405 13.48 -4.56 40.24
C PRO A 405 12.15 -5.31 40.36
N ALA A 406 12.22 -6.64 40.44
CA ALA A 406 11.04 -7.48 40.71
C ALA A 406 10.35 -6.99 41.98
N LYS A 407 9.05 -6.69 41.92
CA LYS A 407 8.40 -5.97 43.02
C LYS A 407 8.13 -6.84 44.23
N ASN A 408 7.88 -8.13 44.03
CA ASN A 408 7.52 -9.07 45.10
C ASN A 408 8.06 -10.48 44.80
N SER A 409 8.80 -11.06 45.74
CA SER A 409 9.34 -12.43 45.67
C SER A 409 8.38 -13.50 46.24
N LEU A 410 7.07 -13.26 46.21
CA LEU A 410 6.06 -14.08 46.89
C LEU A 410 5.12 -14.74 45.87
N LEU A 411 5.15 -16.08 45.84
CA LEU A 411 4.60 -16.97 44.81
C LEU A 411 3.07 -17.19 44.88
N SER A 412 2.28 -16.23 45.37
CA SER A 412 0.86 -16.43 45.68
C SER A 412 -0.11 -15.41 45.06
N TYR A 413 0.34 -14.61 44.09
CA TYR A 413 -0.49 -13.58 43.46
C TYR A 413 -1.14 -14.08 42.16
N SER A 414 -2.41 -13.72 41.94
CA SER A 414 -3.05 -13.89 40.64
C SER A 414 -2.48 -12.89 39.63
N LEU A 415 -2.55 -13.21 38.33
CA LEU A 415 -2.08 -12.33 37.26
C LEU A 415 -2.65 -10.90 37.37
N SER A 416 -3.93 -10.79 37.77
CA SER A 416 -4.67 -9.54 38.01
C SER A 416 -4.19 -8.70 39.21
N GLN A 417 -3.31 -9.24 40.06
CA GLN A 417 -2.65 -8.53 41.16
C GLN A 417 -1.25 -8.06 40.79
N LEU A 418 -0.60 -8.71 39.81
CA LEU A 418 0.71 -8.31 39.27
C LEU A 418 0.59 -7.26 38.16
N PHE A 419 -0.42 -7.41 37.30
CA PHE A 419 -0.60 -6.58 36.11
C PHE A 419 -2.03 -6.01 36.02
N SER A 420 -2.15 -4.78 35.54
CA SER A 420 -3.42 -4.16 35.21
C SER A 420 -4.13 -4.91 34.07
N LYS A 421 -5.46 -4.74 33.97
CA LYS A 421 -6.26 -5.31 32.88
C LYS A 421 -5.74 -4.94 31.50
N THR A 422 -5.20 -3.73 31.33
CA THR A 422 -4.59 -3.25 30.09
C THR A 422 -3.32 -4.04 29.74
N THR A 423 -2.43 -4.23 30.71
CA THR A 423 -1.18 -4.98 30.52
C THR A 423 -1.46 -6.47 30.28
N ILE A 424 -2.44 -7.06 30.97
CA ILE A 424 -2.93 -8.42 30.69
C ILE A 424 -3.49 -8.51 29.26
N GLY A 425 -4.27 -7.52 28.82
CA GLY A 425 -4.79 -7.45 27.45
C GLY A 425 -3.67 -7.40 26.40
N PHE A 426 -2.59 -6.66 26.64
CA PHE A 426 -1.41 -6.66 25.75
C PHE A 426 -0.66 -8.00 25.75
N ILE A 427 -0.56 -8.69 26.89
CA ILE A 427 0.02 -10.05 26.95
C ILE A 427 -0.83 -11.04 26.15
N GLN A 428 -2.17 -11.01 26.33
CA GLN A 428 -3.10 -11.85 25.57
C GLN A 428 -3.02 -11.56 24.07
N LEU A 429 -2.99 -10.28 23.69
CA LEU A 429 -2.84 -9.84 22.30
C LEU A 429 -1.52 -10.32 21.69
N LEU A 430 -0.40 -10.28 22.42
CA LEU A 430 0.91 -10.73 21.94
C LEU A 430 0.89 -12.22 21.55
N PHE A 431 0.35 -13.10 22.41
CA PHE A 431 0.30 -14.53 22.14
C PHE A 431 -0.73 -14.90 21.05
N ASN A 432 -1.92 -14.28 21.07
CA ASN A 432 -2.91 -14.48 20.01
C ASN A 432 -2.36 -14.03 18.65
N GLN A 433 -1.75 -12.84 18.58
CA GLN A 433 -1.20 -12.33 17.33
C GLN A 433 -0.03 -13.17 16.82
N TRP A 434 0.84 -13.66 17.72
CA TRP A 434 1.89 -14.59 17.31
C TRP A 434 1.30 -15.85 16.66
N ASN A 435 0.29 -16.46 17.28
CA ASN A 435 -0.35 -17.68 16.76
C ASN A 435 -1.10 -17.44 15.44
N GLU A 436 -1.80 -16.32 15.30
CA GLU A 436 -2.40 -15.91 14.01
C GLU A 436 -1.33 -15.71 12.93
N ASN A 437 -0.21 -15.07 13.27
CA ASN A 437 0.93 -14.91 12.36
C ASN A 437 1.48 -16.28 11.92
N GLU A 438 1.70 -17.23 12.84
CA GLU A 438 2.17 -18.58 12.51
C GLU A 438 1.22 -19.31 11.55
N ILE A 439 -0.10 -19.25 11.81
CA ILE A 439 -1.12 -19.86 10.96
C ILE A 439 -1.08 -19.26 9.54
N ILE A 440 -1.05 -17.93 9.42
CA ILE A 440 -1.01 -17.24 8.11
C ILE A 440 0.29 -17.59 7.37
N ILE A 441 1.44 -17.50 8.05
CA ILE A 441 2.75 -17.80 7.48
C ILE A 441 2.81 -19.26 7.00
N ARG A 442 2.31 -20.22 7.78
CA ARG A 442 2.24 -21.64 7.42
C ARG A 442 1.35 -21.90 6.21
N LEU A 443 0.18 -21.25 6.12
CA LEU A 443 -0.70 -21.37 4.97
C LEU A 443 -0.03 -20.85 3.69
N LYS A 444 0.63 -19.69 3.78
CA LYS A 444 1.34 -19.06 2.65
C LYS A 444 2.59 -19.84 2.23
N LYS A 445 3.37 -20.39 3.17
CA LYS A 445 4.47 -21.34 2.89
C LYS A 445 3.98 -22.58 2.15
N LYS A 446 2.86 -23.19 2.57
CA LYS A 446 2.29 -24.37 1.91
C LYS A 446 1.81 -24.07 0.49
N GLN A 447 1.15 -22.93 0.28
CA GLN A 447 0.78 -22.47 -1.06
C GLN A 447 2.03 -22.31 -1.94
N PHE A 448 3.07 -21.68 -1.40
CA PHE A 448 4.33 -21.45 -2.10
C PHE A 448 5.08 -22.75 -2.47
N LEU A 449 5.21 -23.69 -1.53
CA LEU A 449 5.89 -24.98 -1.73
C LEU A 449 5.24 -25.87 -2.79
N ASN A 450 3.91 -25.92 -2.81
CA ASN A 450 3.16 -26.79 -3.73
C ASN A 450 3.33 -26.38 -5.21
N GLU A 451 3.86 -25.19 -5.46
CA GLU A 451 3.87 -24.56 -6.78
C GLU A 451 5.30 -24.37 -7.34
N GLN A 452 6.37 -24.48 -6.52
CA GLN A 452 7.65 -23.82 -6.84
C GLN A 452 8.97 -24.55 -6.55
N ASN A 453 10.02 -24.09 -7.22
CA ASN A 453 11.40 -24.59 -7.09
C ASN A 453 12.28 -23.65 -6.24
N LEU A 454 12.37 -23.93 -4.93
CA LEU A 454 13.16 -23.15 -3.95
C LEU A 454 14.62 -22.90 -4.37
N LEU A 455 15.24 -23.87 -5.06
CA LEU A 455 16.61 -23.78 -5.52
C LEU A 455 16.82 -22.65 -6.55
N SER A 456 15.79 -22.30 -7.34
CA SER A 456 15.88 -21.22 -8.33
C SER A 456 16.03 -19.84 -7.65
N ILE A 457 15.32 -19.63 -6.54
CA ILE A 457 15.33 -18.39 -5.76
C ILE A 457 16.60 -18.32 -4.91
N PHE A 458 17.00 -19.42 -4.26
CA PHE A 458 18.25 -19.44 -3.50
C PHE A 458 19.46 -19.07 -4.35
N ASN A 459 19.55 -19.59 -5.59
CA ASN A 459 20.61 -19.23 -6.54
C ASN A 459 20.60 -17.75 -6.97
N LYS A 460 19.51 -17.01 -6.75
CA LYS A 460 19.41 -15.56 -7.01
C LYS A 460 19.70 -14.73 -5.75
N LEU A 461 19.39 -15.27 -4.57
CA LEU A 461 19.82 -14.74 -3.27
C LEU A 461 21.34 -14.90 -3.05
N ASP A 462 21.97 -15.92 -3.64
CA ASP A 462 23.42 -16.11 -3.69
C ASP A 462 23.97 -15.95 -5.12
N PRO A 463 24.04 -14.71 -5.65
CA PRO A 463 24.51 -14.44 -7.01
C PRO A 463 26.00 -14.76 -7.22
N PHE A 464 26.74 -14.96 -6.13
CA PHE A 464 28.18 -15.28 -6.15
C PHE A 464 28.47 -16.78 -5.96
N LYS A 465 27.44 -17.62 -5.77
CA LYS A 465 27.54 -19.07 -5.54
C LYS A 465 28.46 -19.45 -4.36
N LYS A 466 28.36 -18.69 -3.27
CA LYS A 466 29.05 -18.95 -2.00
C LYS A 466 28.49 -20.19 -1.26
N GLY A 467 27.26 -20.60 -1.57
CA GLY A 467 26.48 -21.59 -0.83
C GLY A 467 25.63 -21.00 0.30
N THR A 468 25.70 -19.68 0.50
CA THR A 468 25.06 -18.93 1.60
C THR A 468 24.66 -17.52 1.14
N PHE A 469 23.65 -16.92 1.80
CA PHE A 469 23.29 -15.51 1.63
C PHE A 469 23.14 -14.79 2.98
N ASN A 470 23.50 -13.51 3.04
CA ASN A 470 23.36 -12.67 4.24
C ASN A 470 22.22 -11.64 4.11
N ARG A 471 21.99 -10.84 5.16
CA ARG A 471 20.95 -9.79 5.16
C ARG A 471 21.10 -8.78 4.02
N GLN A 472 22.33 -8.42 3.63
CA GLN A 472 22.58 -7.47 2.55
C GLN A 472 22.26 -8.08 1.18
N ASP A 473 22.55 -9.38 1.00
CA ASP A 473 22.17 -10.11 -0.22
C ASP A 473 20.64 -10.19 -0.35
N LEU A 474 19.93 -10.51 0.74
CA LEU A 474 18.46 -10.51 0.77
C LEU A 474 17.88 -9.10 0.58
N GLN A 475 18.46 -8.06 1.19
CA GLN A 475 18.01 -6.67 1.03
C GLN A 475 18.16 -6.25 -0.44
N ARG A 476 19.31 -6.54 -1.05
CA ARG A 476 19.57 -6.26 -2.46
C ARG A 476 18.60 -7.00 -3.37
N PHE A 477 18.25 -8.25 -3.06
CA PHE A 477 17.23 -8.98 -3.80
C PHE A 477 15.87 -8.27 -3.73
N PHE A 478 15.41 -7.86 -2.55
CA PHE A 478 14.15 -7.15 -2.37
C PHE A 478 14.16 -5.73 -3.02
N GLU A 479 15.31 -5.04 -3.01
CA GLU A 479 15.51 -3.75 -3.67
C GLU A 479 15.34 -3.83 -5.20
N LEU A 480 15.69 -4.96 -5.84
CA LEU A 480 15.48 -5.16 -7.29
C LEU A 480 13.99 -5.11 -7.69
N TYR A 481 13.08 -5.27 -6.72
CA TYR A 481 11.62 -5.23 -6.91
C TYR A 481 11.00 -4.05 -6.15
N ASN A 482 11.78 -2.98 -5.96
CA ASN A 482 11.37 -1.73 -5.32
C ASN A 482 10.94 -1.82 -3.85
N VAL A 483 11.20 -2.94 -3.15
CA VAL A 483 11.00 -3.02 -1.70
C VAL A 483 12.18 -2.37 -1.00
N LYS A 484 11.92 -1.25 -0.30
CA LYS A 484 12.92 -0.46 0.44
C LYS A 484 12.78 -0.55 1.95
N ASP A 485 11.86 -1.37 2.45
CA ASP A 485 11.70 -1.62 3.87
C ASP A 485 12.93 -2.32 4.45
N ASP A 486 13.22 -2.08 5.73
CA ASP A 486 14.28 -2.82 6.43
C ASP A 486 13.82 -4.26 6.70
N ILE A 487 14.27 -5.17 5.86
CA ILE A 487 14.00 -6.61 5.97
C ILE A 487 14.70 -7.29 7.15
N LYS A 488 15.29 -6.56 8.13
CA LYS A 488 15.91 -7.13 9.34
C LYS A 488 15.01 -8.14 10.05
N LEU A 489 13.72 -7.85 10.19
CA LEU A 489 12.75 -8.76 10.83
C LEU A 489 12.53 -10.02 9.98
N LEU A 490 12.33 -9.86 8.67
CA LEU A 490 12.22 -10.98 7.72
C LEU A 490 13.48 -11.86 7.72
N TYR A 491 14.68 -11.26 7.77
CA TYR A 491 15.94 -12.01 7.84
C TYR A 491 16.08 -12.78 9.18
N LYS A 492 15.76 -12.14 10.32
CA LYS A 492 15.67 -12.82 11.63
C LYS A 492 14.66 -13.97 11.62
N ARG A 493 13.62 -13.86 10.80
CA ARG A 493 12.55 -14.84 10.66
C ARG A 493 12.91 -16.01 9.73
N LEU A 494 13.75 -15.78 8.73
CA LEU A 494 14.28 -16.79 7.80
C LEU A 494 15.42 -17.64 8.40
N GLY A 495 16.10 -17.19 9.46
CA GLY A 495 17.18 -17.96 10.10
C GLY A 495 17.55 -17.51 11.52
N LYS A 496 17.93 -18.47 12.37
CA LYS A 496 18.40 -18.22 13.76
C LYS A 496 19.76 -17.50 13.76
N LEU A 497 19.76 -16.16 13.78
CA LEU A 497 20.87 -15.24 14.16
C LEU A 497 22.29 -15.45 13.55
N ASN A 498 22.48 -16.43 12.67
CA ASN A 498 23.71 -16.66 11.91
C ASN A 498 23.97 -15.47 10.98
N LYS A 499 25.25 -15.21 10.68
CA LYS A 499 25.62 -14.11 9.76
C LYS A 499 25.18 -14.36 8.32
N GLU A 500 24.99 -15.64 7.96
CA GLU A 500 24.62 -16.12 6.64
C GLU A 500 23.68 -17.32 6.77
N ILE A 501 22.80 -17.52 5.79
CA ILE A 501 21.81 -18.62 5.72
C ILE A 501 22.18 -19.53 4.55
N ASN A 502 22.26 -20.84 4.78
CA ASN A 502 22.54 -21.84 3.73
C ASN A 502 21.25 -22.44 3.12
N TYR A 503 21.36 -23.17 2.01
CA TYR A 503 20.18 -23.73 1.31
C TYR A 503 19.31 -24.63 2.20
N LYS A 504 19.88 -25.44 3.09
CA LYS A 504 19.10 -26.31 3.99
C LYS A 504 18.34 -25.51 5.05
N GLU A 505 18.94 -24.45 5.59
CA GLU A 505 18.27 -23.54 6.52
C GLU A 505 17.12 -22.79 5.82
N PHE A 506 17.36 -22.32 4.59
CA PHE A 506 16.35 -21.69 3.75
C PHE A 506 15.20 -22.66 3.43
N GLU A 507 15.49 -23.89 3.01
CA GLU A 507 14.51 -24.93 2.71
C GLU A 507 13.70 -25.36 3.94
N LEU A 508 14.36 -25.52 5.10
CA LEU A 508 13.71 -25.81 6.38
C LEU A 508 12.74 -24.70 6.82
N PHE A 509 12.99 -23.44 6.47
CA PHE A 509 12.01 -22.37 6.73
C PHE A 509 10.69 -22.61 5.99
N PHE A 510 10.70 -23.16 4.76
CA PHE A 510 9.45 -23.39 4.03
C PHE A 510 8.76 -24.69 4.44
N ILE A 511 9.52 -25.74 4.75
CA ILE A 511 9.00 -27.07 5.10
C ILE A 511 8.30 -27.09 6.47
N ASN A 512 8.77 -26.29 7.43
CA ASN A 512 8.20 -26.17 8.78
C ASN A 512 7.29 -24.94 8.92
#